data_AF-A0A3A9WMI3-F1
#
_entry.id   AF-A0A3A9WMI3-F1
#
_cell.length_a   1.000
_cell.length_b   1.000
_cell.length_c   1.000
_cell.angle_alpha   90.00
_cell.angle_beta   90.00
_cell.angle_gamma   90.00
#
_symmetry.space_group_name_H-M   'P 1'
#
loop_
_entity.id
_entity.type
_entity.pdbx_description
1 polymer ?
#
loop_
_entity_poly.entity_id
_entity_poly.type
_entity_poly.pdbx_seq_one_letter_code
_entity_poly.pdbx_strand_id
1 'polypeptide(L)'
;MSEDGDPDDAALLAGLDTTAQAWARLLALADRFADEPHADDDYRWTRSERGADGVVRIGCPVYGERVVQARRALAEVGAVTPAYHWMRRRVPYDGGALSPGDAVRMATAVVRGERFNDGFIGRAVESGALAAILAALATWYRDRPGA
;
A
#
# COMPACT_ATOMS: atom_id res chain seq x y z
N MET A 1 -18.15 -3.50 -15.74
CA MET A 1 -18.60 -4.32 -14.59
C MET A 1 -18.46 -5.78 -14.95
N SER A 2 -17.56 -6.51 -14.31
CA SER A 2 -17.41 -7.95 -14.50
C SER A 2 -18.57 -8.71 -13.83
N GLU A 3 -18.79 -9.98 -14.22
CA GLU A 3 -19.92 -10.82 -13.80
C GLU A 3 -20.08 -11.00 -12.27
N ASP A 4 -19.03 -10.72 -11.48
CA ASP A 4 -19.04 -10.80 -10.01
C ASP A 4 -19.36 -9.47 -9.28
N GLY A 5 -19.61 -8.37 -10.01
CA GLY A 5 -19.83 -7.04 -9.44
C GLY A 5 -18.56 -6.30 -9.00
N ASP A 6 -17.38 -6.90 -9.21
CA ASP A 6 -16.10 -6.23 -8.99
C ASP A 6 -15.80 -5.22 -10.12
N PRO A 7 -15.25 -4.03 -9.80
CA PRO A 7 -14.81 -3.04 -10.77
C PRO A 7 -13.63 -3.55 -11.60
N ASP A 8 -13.69 -3.28 -12.89
CA ASP A 8 -12.55 -3.42 -13.80
C ASP A 8 -11.49 -2.34 -13.55
N ASP A 9 -10.34 -2.47 -14.21
CA ASP A 9 -9.22 -1.53 -14.04
C ASP A 9 -9.62 -0.09 -14.37
N ALA A 10 -10.41 0.10 -15.42
CA ALA A 10 -10.88 1.43 -15.81
C ALA A 10 -11.72 2.07 -14.71
N ALA A 11 -12.64 1.31 -14.11
CA ALA A 11 -13.45 1.78 -12.99
C ALA A 11 -12.63 2.08 -11.73
N LEU A 12 -11.61 1.26 -11.41
CA LEU A 12 -10.71 1.52 -10.29
C LEU A 12 -9.90 2.81 -10.49
N LEU A 13 -9.33 2.99 -11.68
CA LEU A 13 -8.49 4.15 -12.02
C LEU A 13 -9.30 5.44 -12.15
N ALA A 14 -10.56 5.35 -12.58
CA ALA A 14 -11.47 6.49 -12.59
C ALA A 14 -11.85 6.97 -11.19
N GLY A 15 -11.72 6.12 -10.16
CA GLY A 15 -11.98 6.44 -8.76
C GLY A 15 -10.80 7.09 -8.03
N LEU A 16 -9.63 7.19 -8.66
CA LEU A 16 -8.47 7.85 -8.07
C LEU A 16 -8.66 9.37 -8.05
N ASP A 17 -8.12 10.01 -7.01
CA ASP A 17 -8.01 11.47 -6.97
C ASP A 17 -7.17 11.94 -8.18
N THR A 18 -7.39 13.16 -8.66
CA THR A 18 -6.63 13.71 -9.81
C THR A 18 -5.98 15.06 -9.50
N THR A 19 -6.11 15.55 -8.26
CA THR A 19 -5.53 16.81 -7.82
C THR A 19 -4.02 16.68 -7.62
N ALA A 20 -3.25 17.63 -8.14
CA ALA A 20 -1.79 17.62 -8.06
C ALA A 20 -1.26 17.57 -6.62
N GLN A 21 -2.01 18.10 -5.64
CA GLN A 21 -1.58 18.10 -4.24
C GLN A 21 -1.53 16.70 -3.63
N ALA A 22 -2.55 15.86 -3.87
CA ALA A 22 -2.57 14.49 -3.35
C ALA A 22 -1.43 13.65 -3.98
N TRP A 23 -1.19 13.86 -5.27
CA TRP A 23 -0.18 13.12 -6.02
C TRP A 23 1.25 13.55 -5.73
N ALA A 24 1.52 14.83 -5.45
CA ALA A 24 2.88 15.32 -5.16
C ALA A 24 3.57 14.52 -4.03
N ARG A 25 2.82 14.14 -2.98
CA ARG A 25 3.35 13.31 -1.89
C ARG A 25 3.63 11.89 -2.33
N LEU A 26 2.72 11.27 -3.08
CA LEU A 26 2.90 9.91 -3.59
C LEU A 26 4.10 9.84 -4.52
N LEU A 27 4.25 10.80 -5.43
CA LEU A 27 5.39 10.88 -6.35
C LEU A 27 6.72 10.99 -5.61
N ALA A 28 6.82 11.92 -4.64
CA ALA A 28 8.03 12.05 -3.83
C ALA A 28 8.36 10.78 -3.02
N LEU A 29 7.35 10.06 -2.54
CA LEU A 29 7.54 8.78 -1.87
C LEU A 29 7.97 7.69 -2.85
N ALA A 30 7.38 7.61 -4.04
CA ALA A 30 7.79 6.67 -5.08
C ALA A 30 9.28 6.86 -5.44
N ASP A 31 9.73 8.11 -5.60
CA ASP A 31 11.13 8.41 -5.88
C ASP A 31 12.04 8.01 -4.70
N ARG A 32 11.64 8.30 -3.45
CA ARG A 32 12.39 7.86 -2.26
C ARG A 32 12.51 6.34 -2.13
N PHE A 33 11.44 5.60 -2.40
CA PHE A 33 11.46 4.14 -2.40
C PHE A 33 12.27 3.56 -3.57
N ALA A 34 12.39 4.28 -4.68
CA ALA A 34 13.26 3.88 -5.79
C ALA A 34 14.75 4.09 -5.45
N ASP A 35 15.09 5.22 -4.83
CA ASP A 35 16.45 5.55 -4.41
C ASP A 35 16.93 4.66 -3.25
N GLU A 36 16.03 4.33 -2.33
CA GLU A 36 16.30 3.48 -1.17
C GLU A 36 15.21 2.41 -1.02
N PRO A 37 15.30 1.29 -1.78
CA PRO A 37 14.30 0.22 -1.76
C PRO A 37 14.05 -0.38 -0.38
N HIS A 38 15.08 -0.40 0.47
CA HIS A 38 15.02 -0.88 1.84
C HIS A 38 15.75 0.08 2.76
N ALA A 39 15.10 0.52 3.83
CA ALA A 39 15.73 1.27 4.91
C ALA A 39 15.60 0.47 6.21
N ASP A 40 16.64 0.53 7.04
CA ASP A 40 16.69 -0.20 8.31
C ASP A 40 15.56 0.18 9.27
N ASP A 41 14.97 1.38 9.11
CA ASP A 41 13.90 1.91 9.95
C ASP A 41 12.49 1.72 9.38
N ASP A 42 12.34 1.03 8.25
CA ASP A 42 11.06 0.82 7.57
C ASP A 42 9.99 0.20 8.46
N TYR A 43 10.34 -0.88 9.13
CA TYR A 43 9.49 -1.51 10.12
C TYR A 43 10.33 -2.40 11.04
N ARG A 44 9.82 -2.61 12.25
CA ARG A 44 10.39 -3.57 13.20
C ARG A 44 9.30 -4.22 14.02
N TRP A 45 9.50 -5.47 14.41
CA TRP A 45 8.64 -6.12 15.39
C TRP A 45 9.02 -5.68 16.81
N THR A 46 8.02 -5.30 17.60
CA THR A 46 8.21 -5.16 19.05
C THR A 46 8.29 -6.52 19.70
N ARG A 47 9.03 -6.61 20.81
CA ARG A 47 9.14 -7.84 21.58
C ARG A 47 7.85 -8.06 22.38
N SER A 48 7.39 -9.30 22.44
CA SER A 48 6.36 -9.67 23.42
C SER A 48 6.94 -9.55 24.84
N GLU A 49 6.22 -8.86 25.71
CA GLU A 49 6.68 -8.56 27.07
C GLU A 49 5.60 -8.91 28.09
N ARG A 50 6.01 -9.54 29.19
CA ARG A 50 5.13 -9.80 30.33
C ARG A 50 5.29 -8.66 31.35
N GLY A 51 4.19 -7.97 31.64
CA GLY A 51 4.12 -6.93 32.66
C GLY A 51 4.26 -7.51 34.07
N ALA A 52 4.53 -6.62 35.04
CA ALA A 52 4.63 -6.99 36.46
C ALA A 52 3.29 -7.48 37.05
N ASP A 53 2.17 -7.13 36.41
CA ASP A 53 0.81 -7.61 36.67
C ASP A 53 0.51 -9.00 36.06
N GLY A 54 1.49 -9.60 35.38
CA GLY A 54 1.36 -10.90 34.71
C GLY A 54 0.72 -10.84 33.32
N VAL A 55 0.24 -9.66 32.88
CA VAL A 55 -0.37 -9.45 31.55
C VAL A 55 0.72 -9.53 30.47
N VAL A 56 0.45 -10.29 29.41
CA VAL A 56 1.36 -10.41 28.26
C VAL A 56 0.92 -9.43 27.18
N ARG A 57 1.79 -8.48 26.84
CA ARG A 57 1.66 -7.69 25.61
C ARG A 57 2.33 -8.45 24.49
N ILE A 58 1.55 -8.79 23.47
CA ILE A 58 2.05 -9.46 22.27
C ILE A 58 2.77 -8.43 21.41
N GLY A 59 3.92 -8.82 20.86
CA GLY A 59 4.67 -8.01 19.91
C GLY A 59 3.85 -7.71 18.66
N CYS A 60 3.87 -6.46 18.25
CA CYS A 60 3.25 -5.95 17.03
C CYS A 60 4.29 -5.21 16.17
N PRO A 61 4.06 -5.08 14.86
CA PRO A 61 4.93 -4.30 13.98
C PRO A 61 4.79 -2.81 14.30
N VAL A 62 5.93 -2.11 14.29
CA VAL A 62 6.02 -0.66 14.33
C VAL A 62 6.62 -0.21 13.01
N TYR A 63 5.91 0.67 12.32
CA TYR A 63 6.29 1.18 11.00
C TYR A 63 7.04 2.50 11.14
N GLY A 64 8.12 2.64 10.38
CA GLY A 64 8.88 3.87 10.23
C GLY A 64 8.08 4.96 9.52
N GLU A 65 8.59 6.19 9.59
CA GLU A 65 7.87 7.36 9.10
C GLU A 65 7.57 7.25 7.60
N ARG A 66 8.53 6.79 6.78
CA ARG A 66 8.32 6.70 5.31
C ARG A 66 7.22 5.70 4.94
N VAL A 67 7.09 4.58 5.66
CA VAL A 67 6.01 3.60 5.47
C VAL A 67 4.67 4.16 5.93
N VAL A 68 4.63 4.88 7.05
CA VAL A 68 3.42 5.58 7.52
C VAL A 68 2.94 6.62 6.50
N GLN A 69 3.87 7.37 5.92
CA GLN A 69 3.59 8.37 4.89
C GLN A 69 3.13 7.72 3.58
N ALA A 70 3.74 6.61 3.15
CA ALA A 70 3.27 5.81 2.01
C ALA A 70 1.83 5.34 2.19
N ARG A 71 1.49 4.78 3.36
CA ARG A 71 0.12 4.37 3.68
C ARG A 71 -0.88 5.53 3.58
N ARG A 72 -0.50 6.71 4.08
CA ARG A 72 -1.34 7.92 4.02
C ARG A 72 -1.52 8.40 2.58
N ALA A 73 -0.44 8.53 1.83
CA ALA A 73 -0.47 8.95 0.43
C ALA A 73 -1.35 8.04 -0.42
N LEU A 74 -1.26 6.71 -0.25
CA LEU A 74 -2.13 5.75 -0.95
C LEU A 74 -3.62 5.96 -0.63
N ALA A 75 -3.96 6.31 0.61
CA ALA A 75 -5.34 6.63 0.97
C ALA A 75 -5.78 7.99 0.40
N GLU A 76 -4.91 9.00 0.42
CA GLU A 76 -5.17 10.34 -0.10
C GLU A 76 -5.46 10.35 -1.60
N VAL A 77 -4.75 9.53 -2.39
CA VAL A 77 -5.03 9.41 -3.84
C VAL A 77 -6.21 8.48 -4.17
N GLY A 78 -6.87 7.89 -3.17
CA GLY A 78 -7.99 6.97 -3.36
C GLY A 78 -7.61 5.54 -3.77
N ALA A 79 -6.32 5.18 -3.73
CA ALA A 79 -5.86 3.83 -4.08
C ALA A 79 -6.24 2.76 -3.03
N VAL A 80 -6.67 3.18 -1.84
CA VAL A 80 -7.23 2.30 -0.80
C VAL A 80 -8.76 2.41 -0.84
N THR A 81 -9.43 1.47 -1.51
CA THR A 81 -10.86 1.59 -1.84
C THR A 81 -11.72 0.46 -1.24
N PRO A 82 -12.99 0.73 -0.85
CA PRO A 82 -13.95 -0.31 -0.53
C PRO A 82 -14.70 -0.88 -1.72
N ALA A 83 -14.41 -0.44 -2.94
CA ALA A 83 -15.23 -0.69 -4.13
C ALA A 83 -15.30 -2.14 -4.62
N TYR A 84 -14.66 -3.11 -3.97
CA TYR A 84 -14.61 -4.50 -4.42
C TYR A 84 -14.43 -5.51 -3.27
N HIS A 85 -14.68 -6.79 -3.54
CA HIS A 85 -14.54 -7.88 -2.56
C HIS A 85 -13.06 -8.26 -2.33
N TRP A 86 -12.28 -7.32 -1.81
CA TRP A 86 -10.83 -7.42 -1.67
C TRP A 86 -10.32 -8.63 -0.89
N MET A 87 -11.09 -9.16 0.07
CA MET A 87 -10.72 -10.38 0.80
C MET A 87 -10.78 -11.65 -0.06
N ARG A 88 -11.61 -11.67 -1.11
CA ARG A 88 -11.75 -12.81 -2.04
C ARG A 88 -10.74 -12.75 -3.17
N ARG A 89 -10.20 -11.55 -3.49
CA ARG A 89 -9.16 -11.34 -4.50
C ARG A 89 -7.81 -11.07 -3.84
N ARG A 90 -7.07 -12.14 -3.56
CA ARG A 90 -5.63 -12.01 -3.25
C ARG A 90 -4.89 -11.74 -4.54
N VAL A 91 -4.18 -10.61 -4.60
CA VAL A 91 -3.19 -10.34 -5.66
C VAL A 91 -1.84 -10.81 -5.11
N PRO A 92 -1.34 -11.99 -5.51
CA PRO A 92 0.02 -12.38 -5.14
C PRO A 92 1.00 -11.41 -5.81
N TYR A 93 2.02 -10.98 -5.08
CA TYR A 93 3.15 -10.26 -5.65
C TYR A 93 4.27 -11.24 -5.96
N ASP A 94 4.78 -11.22 -7.18
CA ASP A 94 5.81 -12.13 -7.69
C ASP A 94 7.17 -11.44 -7.91
N GLY A 95 7.32 -10.19 -7.47
CA GLY A 95 8.53 -9.39 -7.68
C GLY A 95 8.54 -8.59 -8.98
N GLY A 96 7.47 -8.67 -9.79
CA GLY A 96 7.37 -7.97 -11.07
C GLY A 96 6.85 -6.53 -11.00
N ALA A 97 6.71 -5.92 -12.18
CA ALA A 97 5.99 -4.67 -12.34
C ALA A 97 4.47 -4.90 -12.22
N LEU A 98 3.77 -3.97 -11.59
CA LEU A 98 2.32 -4.03 -11.43
C LEU A 98 1.61 -3.20 -12.50
N SER A 99 0.47 -3.70 -12.98
CA SER A 99 -0.48 -2.84 -13.67
C SER A 99 -1.04 -1.79 -12.68
N PRO A 100 -1.46 -0.60 -13.12
CA PRO A 100 -2.06 0.39 -12.23
C PRO A 100 -3.32 -0.12 -11.50
N GLY A 101 -4.13 -0.95 -12.17
CA GLY A 101 -5.29 -1.60 -11.55
C GLY A 101 -4.89 -2.57 -10.44
N ASP A 102 -3.86 -3.40 -10.66
CA ASP A 102 -3.35 -4.31 -9.64
C ASP A 102 -2.65 -3.57 -8.51
N ALA A 103 -2.02 -2.44 -8.77
CA ALA A 103 -1.46 -1.58 -7.74
C ALA A 103 -2.56 -1.04 -6.79
N VAL A 104 -3.72 -0.62 -7.32
CA VAL A 104 -4.88 -0.23 -6.49
C VAL A 104 -5.41 -1.40 -5.66
N ARG A 105 -5.53 -2.58 -6.29
CA ARG A 105 -5.99 -3.78 -5.58
C ARG A 105 -5.03 -4.20 -4.47
N MET A 106 -3.73 -4.16 -4.74
CA MET A 106 -2.70 -4.53 -3.80
C MET A 106 -2.57 -3.49 -2.68
N ALA A 107 -2.61 -2.19 -2.99
CA ALA A 107 -2.66 -1.12 -2.00
C ALA A 107 -3.82 -1.32 -1.01
N THR A 108 -5.01 -1.61 -1.54
CA THR A 108 -6.19 -1.89 -0.73
C THR A 108 -5.98 -3.12 0.15
N ALA A 109 -5.49 -4.23 -0.40
CA ALA A 109 -5.26 -5.47 0.35
C ALA A 109 -4.19 -5.29 1.44
N VAL A 110 -3.09 -4.61 1.15
CA VAL A 110 -2.00 -4.35 2.10
C VAL A 110 -2.47 -3.44 3.24
N VAL A 111 -3.05 -2.28 2.92
CA VAL A 111 -3.42 -1.27 3.93
C VAL A 111 -4.60 -1.72 4.77
N ARG A 112 -5.62 -2.35 4.16
CA ARG A 112 -6.77 -2.86 4.92
C ARG A 112 -6.46 -4.17 5.62
N GLY A 113 -5.62 -5.02 5.04
CA GLY A 113 -5.20 -6.30 5.61
C GLY A 113 -4.50 -6.14 6.96
N GLU A 114 -3.75 -5.06 7.15
CA GLU A 114 -3.11 -4.72 8.42
C GLU A 114 -4.09 -4.65 9.61
N ARG A 115 -5.35 -4.27 9.36
CA ARG A 115 -6.37 -4.19 10.44
C ARG A 115 -6.82 -5.57 10.94
N PHE A 116 -6.57 -6.62 10.16
CA PHE A 116 -7.02 -7.98 10.46
C PHE A 116 -5.86 -8.92 10.78
N ASN A 117 -4.64 -8.58 10.34
CA ASN A 117 -3.46 -9.38 10.56
C ASN A 117 -2.23 -8.47 10.60
N ASP A 118 -1.63 -8.38 11.78
CA ASP A 118 -0.41 -7.62 12.01
C ASP A 118 0.70 -8.05 11.05
N GLY A 119 1.36 -7.07 10.41
CA GLY A 119 2.53 -7.31 9.57
C GLY A 119 2.22 -7.53 8.09
N PHE A 120 1.02 -7.19 7.62
CA PHE A 120 0.71 -7.13 6.18
C PHE A 120 1.53 -6.05 5.47
N ILE A 121 1.61 -4.85 6.06
CA ILE A 121 2.43 -3.76 5.54
C ILE A 121 3.91 -4.12 5.64
N GLY A 122 4.36 -4.71 6.76
CA GLY A 122 5.75 -5.15 6.93
C GLY A 122 6.19 -6.12 5.84
N ARG A 123 5.38 -7.14 5.55
CA ARG A 123 5.64 -8.09 4.45
C ARG A 123 5.65 -7.43 3.08
N ALA A 124 4.79 -6.43 2.86
CA ALA A 124 4.78 -5.68 1.61
C ALA A 124 6.05 -4.83 1.43
N VAL A 125 6.65 -4.35 2.53
CA VAL A 125 7.95 -3.68 2.51
C VAL A 125 9.08 -4.67 2.23
N GLU A 126 9.14 -5.77 2.99
CA GLU A 126 10.17 -6.82 2.81
C GLU A 126 10.22 -7.38 1.39
N SER A 127 9.05 -7.62 0.80
CA SER A 127 8.94 -8.20 -0.55
C SER A 127 9.15 -7.18 -1.67
N GLY A 128 9.21 -5.88 -1.37
CA GLY A 128 9.24 -4.81 -2.38
C GLY A 128 7.86 -4.48 -2.98
N ALA A 129 6.80 -5.17 -2.58
CA ALA A 129 5.45 -4.93 -3.08
C ALA A 129 4.97 -3.48 -2.85
N LEU A 130 5.29 -2.88 -1.69
CA LEU A 130 4.93 -1.49 -1.41
C LEU A 130 5.61 -0.51 -2.39
N ALA A 131 6.88 -0.72 -2.69
CA ALA A 131 7.61 0.08 -3.68
C ALA A 131 7.02 -0.10 -5.08
N ALA A 132 6.69 -1.33 -5.47
CA ALA A 132 6.05 -1.63 -6.76
C ALA A 132 4.68 -0.98 -6.91
N ILE A 133 3.86 -0.96 -5.84
CA ILE A 133 2.57 -0.25 -5.81
C ILE A 133 2.80 1.25 -6.08
N LEU A 134 3.70 1.89 -5.32
CA LEU A 134 3.98 3.32 -5.45
C LEU A 134 4.49 3.66 -6.87
N ALA A 135 5.42 2.86 -7.40
CA ALA A 135 5.99 3.06 -8.72
C ALA A 135 4.95 2.92 -9.84
N ALA A 136 4.09 1.91 -9.78
CA ALA A 136 3.03 1.69 -10.78
C ALA A 136 2.02 2.85 -10.81
N LEU A 137 1.60 3.33 -9.63
CA LEU A 137 0.68 4.47 -9.52
C LEU A 137 1.35 5.78 -9.95
N ALA A 138 2.61 6.00 -9.57
CA ALA A 138 3.37 7.19 -9.98
C ALA A 138 3.55 7.26 -11.50
N THR A 139 3.89 6.12 -12.13
CA THR A 139 4.02 6.01 -13.59
C THR A 139 2.69 6.32 -14.27
N TRP A 140 1.61 5.68 -13.81
CA TRP A 140 0.28 5.95 -14.34
C TRP A 140 -0.11 7.42 -14.26
N TYR A 141 0.19 8.11 -13.15
CA TYR A 141 -0.14 9.52 -13.01
C TYR A 141 0.67 10.41 -13.96
N ARG A 142 1.99 10.17 -14.07
CA ARG A 142 2.88 10.91 -14.98
C ARG A 142 2.51 10.75 -16.46
N ASP A 143 2.00 9.59 -16.84
CA ASP A 143 1.60 9.29 -18.21
C ASP A 143 0.24 9.91 -18.61
N ARG A 144 -0.49 10.53 -17.66
CA ARG A 144 -1.78 11.16 -17.96
C ARG A 144 -1.59 12.48 -18.71
N PRO A 145 -2.38 12.74 -19.77
CA PRO A 145 -2.41 14.06 -20.39
C PRO A 145 -2.92 15.10 -19.38
N GLY A 146 -2.08 16.08 -19.03
CA GLY A 146 -2.43 17.19 -18.13
C GLY A 146 -2.05 17.01 -16.66
N ALA A 147 -1.22 16.00 -16.32
CA ALA A 147 -0.54 15.90 -15.03
C ALA A 147 0.61 16.92 -14.90
#